data_AF-A0A3D1RYV6-F1
#
_entry.id   AF-A0A3D1RYV6-F1
#
_cell.length_a   1.000
_cell.length_b   1.000
_cell.length_c   1.000
_cell.angle_alpha   90.00
_cell.angle_beta   90.00
_cell.angle_gamma   90.00
#
_symmetry.space_group_name_H-M   'P 1'
#
loop_
_entity.id
_entity.type
_entity.pdbx_description
1 polymer ?
#
loop_
_entity_poly.entity_id
_entity_poly.type
_entity_poly.pdbx_seq_one_letter_code
_entity_poly.pdbx_strand_id
1 'polypeptide(L)'
;VEWTGLNEHHQPLFEQIRRSRPIPQPPRQVTGILRVIEHCGEAVFLWARNSLTFVSFLGLTLVRLLRAVAQPRRVRFTSLVHHLERTGIDSLPIVAMLSFLIGVVLAYMGGEQLKRLGAETFTVNLVAVAVLREMGILITAIIIAGRSGSAFTAQIGTMKVNQEIDAMNTIGL
;
A
#
# COMPACT_ATOMS: atom_id res chain seq x y z
N VAL A 1 3.99 -7.96 -49.29
CA VAL A 1 3.40 -8.47 -50.54
C VAL A 1 2.99 -7.25 -51.35
N GLU A 2 3.64 -6.99 -52.47
CA GLU A 2 3.23 -5.93 -53.40
C GLU A 2 2.06 -6.46 -54.23
N TRP A 3 0.88 -5.86 -54.03
CA TRP A 3 -0.35 -6.24 -54.71
C TRP A 3 -0.47 -5.43 -56.00
N THR A 4 -0.06 -6.01 -57.13
CA THR A 4 -0.15 -5.36 -58.45
C THR A 4 -1.52 -5.63 -59.07
N GLY A 5 -2.38 -4.61 -59.12
CA GLY A 5 -3.72 -4.69 -59.74
C GLY A 5 -4.83 -3.83 -59.10
N LEU A 6 -4.50 -2.88 -58.22
CA LEU A 6 -5.51 -2.06 -57.52
C LEU A 6 -5.92 -0.83 -58.37
N ASN A 7 -7.22 -0.72 -58.68
CA ASN A 7 -7.82 0.48 -59.25
C ASN A 7 -7.44 1.74 -58.44
N GLU A 8 -7.00 2.81 -59.11
CA GLU A 8 -6.48 4.06 -58.51
C GLU A 8 -7.37 4.65 -57.42
N HIS A 9 -8.69 4.48 -57.51
CA HIS A 9 -9.65 4.97 -56.51
C HIS A 9 -9.53 4.31 -55.12
N HIS A 10 -8.96 3.10 -55.02
CA HIS A 10 -8.91 2.35 -53.75
C HIS A 10 -7.55 2.42 -53.05
N GLN A 11 -6.52 2.99 -53.71
CA GLN A 11 -5.19 3.20 -53.12
C GLN A 11 -5.20 3.99 -51.80
N PRO A 12 -5.94 5.11 -51.64
CA PRO A 12 -5.90 5.87 -50.39
C PRO A 12 -6.51 5.11 -49.20
N LEU A 13 -7.48 4.24 -49.45
CA LEU A 13 -8.15 3.44 -48.43
C LEU A 13 -7.24 2.31 -47.94
N PHE A 14 -6.46 1.70 -48.83
CA PHE A 14 -5.42 0.74 -48.47
C PHE A 14 -4.25 1.39 -47.73
N GLU A 15 -3.88 2.63 -48.07
CA GLU A 15 -2.87 3.36 -47.32
C GLU A 15 -3.36 3.73 -45.92
N GLN A 16 -4.65 4.04 -45.75
CA GLN A 16 -5.28 4.19 -44.44
C GLN A 16 -5.30 2.90 -43.64
N ILE A 17 -5.58 1.75 -44.26
CA ILE A 17 -5.52 0.43 -43.59
C ILE A 17 -4.09 0.05 -43.21
N ARG A 18 -3.10 0.48 -44.00
CA ARG A 18 -1.68 0.26 -43.71
C ARG A 18 -1.16 1.16 -42.58
N ARG A 19 -1.77 2.34 -42.41
CA ARG A 19 -1.49 3.28 -41.30
C ARG A 19 -2.30 2.97 -40.04
N SER A 20 -3.43 2.27 -40.15
CA SER A 20 -4.22 1.89 -38.98
C SER A 20 -3.52 0.76 -38.22
N ARG A 21 -3.52 0.88 -36.90
CA ARG A 21 -2.98 -0.15 -36.01
C ARG A 21 -3.75 -1.45 -36.23
N PRO A 22 -3.08 -2.62 -36.13
CA PRO A 22 -3.77 -3.91 -36.22
C PRO A 22 -4.99 -3.90 -35.32
N ILE A 23 -6.16 -4.24 -35.87
CA ILE A 23 -7.37 -4.44 -35.09
C ILE A 23 -7.02 -5.47 -34.01
N PRO A 24 -7.21 -5.18 -32.71
CA PRO A 24 -7.00 -6.16 -31.66
C PRO A 24 -7.82 -7.40 -32.01
N GLN A 25 -7.14 -8.53 -32.22
CA GLN A 25 -7.83 -9.77 -32.54
C GLN A 25 -8.82 -10.05 -31.39
N PRO A 26 -10.11 -10.30 -31.67
CA PRO A 26 -11.06 -10.61 -30.61
C PRO A 26 -10.50 -11.78 -29.79
N PRO A 27 -10.52 -11.69 -28.45
CA PRO A 27 -9.90 -12.70 -27.60
C PRO A 27 -10.40 -14.07 -28.01
N ARG A 28 -9.47 -15.00 -28.26
CA ARG A 28 -9.78 -16.38 -28.62
C ARG A 28 -10.84 -16.87 -27.64
N GLN A 29 -11.99 -17.33 -28.14
CA GLN A 29 -13.05 -17.86 -27.29
C GLN A 29 -12.61 -19.24 -26.76
N VAL A 30 -11.68 -19.24 -25.81
CA VAL A 30 -11.25 -20.45 -25.10
C VAL A 30 -12.36 -20.91 -24.17
N THR A 31 -12.60 -22.22 -24.15
CA THR A 31 -13.62 -22.90 -23.35
C THR A 31 -13.45 -22.60 -21.86
N GLY A 32 -14.54 -22.66 -21.08
CA GLY A 32 -14.64 -22.11 -19.72
C GLY A 32 -13.44 -22.33 -18.79
N ILE A 33 -12.88 -23.55 -18.70
CA ILE A 33 -11.73 -23.85 -17.83
C ILE A 33 -10.45 -23.18 -18.35
N LEU A 34 -10.20 -23.19 -19.66
CA LEU A 34 -9.07 -22.48 -20.25
C LEU A 34 -9.18 -20.97 -20.08
N ARG A 35 -10.40 -20.41 -20.10
CA ARG A 35 -10.63 -18.98 -19.80
C ARG A 35 -10.24 -18.65 -18.36
N VAL A 36 -10.59 -19.49 -17.38
CA VAL A 36 -10.17 -19.27 -15.97
C VAL A 36 -8.65 -19.32 -15.85
N ILE A 37 -8.00 -20.26 -16.51
CA ILE A 37 -6.53 -20.37 -16.53
C ILE A 37 -5.88 -19.16 -17.21
N GLU A 38 -6.45 -18.66 -18.30
CA GLU A 38 -5.99 -17.45 -19.00
C GLU A 38 -6.10 -16.21 -18.11
N HIS A 39 -7.24 -15.99 -17.45
CA HIS A 39 -7.43 -14.86 -16.53
C HIS A 39 -6.50 -14.95 -15.32
N CYS A 40 -6.32 -16.15 -14.77
CA CYS A 40 -5.34 -16.36 -13.70
C CYS A 40 -3.92 -16.09 -14.18
N GLY A 41 -3.55 -16.53 -15.39
CA GLY A 41 -2.25 -16.28 -15.99
C GLY A 41 -1.97 -14.79 -16.21
N GLU A 42 -2.93 -14.06 -16.76
CA GLU A 42 -2.84 -12.61 -16.93
C GLU A 42 -2.73 -11.87 -15.60
N ALA A 43 -3.55 -12.25 -14.61
CA ALA A 43 -3.51 -11.65 -13.27
C ALA A 43 -2.16 -11.91 -12.59
N VAL A 44 -1.64 -13.14 -12.63
CA VAL A 44 -0.34 -13.49 -12.05
C VAL A 44 0.79 -12.74 -12.75
N PHE A 45 0.76 -12.63 -14.08
CA PHE A 45 1.77 -11.89 -14.82
C PHE A 45 1.75 -10.39 -14.47
N LEU A 46 0.56 -9.80 -14.34
CA LEU A 46 0.40 -8.41 -13.91
C LEU A 46 0.92 -8.19 -12.49
N TRP A 47 0.57 -9.08 -11.55
CA TRP A 47 1.07 -9.04 -10.18
C TRP A 47 2.59 -9.17 -10.11
N ALA A 48 3.18 -10.09 -10.89
CA ALA A 48 4.63 -10.27 -10.93
C ALA A 48 5.35 -9.01 -11.45
N ARG A 49 4.86 -8.44 -12.55
CA ARG A 49 5.42 -7.20 -13.12
C ARG A 49 5.29 -6.00 -12.18
N ASN A 50 4.14 -5.85 -11.54
CA ASN A 50 3.91 -4.78 -10.57
C ASN A 50 4.78 -4.96 -9.32
N SER A 51 4.97 -6.20 -8.87
CA SER A 51 5.83 -6.52 -7.73
C SER A 51 7.29 -6.15 -8.01
N LEU A 52 7.81 -6.42 -9.21
CA LEU A 52 9.16 -5.99 -9.60
C LEU A 52 9.31 -4.46 -9.59
N THR A 53 8.27 -3.74 -10.04
CA THR A 53 8.26 -2.27 -10.00
C THR A 53 8.22 -1.75 -8.56
N PHE A 54 7.41 -2.38 -7.70
CA PHE A 54 7.33 -2.07 -6.28
C PHE A 54 8.66 -2.33 -5.55
N VAL A 55 9.32 -3.45 -5.81
CA VAL A 55 10.65 -3.77 -5.27
C VAL A 55 11.68 -2.73 -5.72
N SER A 56 11.64 -2.30 -6.98
CA SER A 56 12.54 -1.24 -7.49
C SER A 56 12.31 0.09 -6.77
N PHE A 57 11.05 0.48 -6.59
CA PHE A 57 10.68 1.68 -5.83
C PHE A 57 11.12 1.61 -4.36
N LEU A 58 10.91 0.46 -3.72
CA LEU A 58 11.29 0.23 -2.33
C LEU A 58 12.82 0.24 -2.17
N GLY A 59 13.56 -0.37 -3.10
CA GLY A 59 15.02 -0.31 -3.16
C GLY A 59 15.56 1.12 -3.30
N LEU A 60 15.00 1.91 -4.23
CA LEU A 60 15.36 3.32 -4.38
C LEU A 60 15.07 4.14 -3.11
N THR A 61 13.91 3.91 -2.50
CA THR A 61 13.51 4.59 -1.26
C THR A 61 14.44 4.22 -0.11
N LEU A 62 14.80 2.95 0.03
CA LEU A 62 15.71 2.46 1.05
C LEU A 62 17.12 3.05 0.88
N VAL A 63 17.66 3.07 -0.35
CA VAL A 63 18.98 3.68 -0.61
C VAL A 63 18.96 5.17 -0.27
N ARG A 64 17.90 5.90 -0.63
CA ARG A 64 17.74 7.32 -0.29
C ARG A 64 17.64 7.53 1.22
N LEU A 65 16.89 6.69 1.92
CA LEU A 65 16.76 6.72 3.38
C LEU A 65 18.11 6.48 4.07
N LEU A 66 18.84 5.43 3.66
CA LEU A 66 20.16 5.10 4.21
C LEU A 66 21.17 6.23 3.96
N ARG A 67 21.17 6.85 2.78
CA ARG A 67 22.01 8.02 2.50
C ARG A 67 21.62 9.23 3.36
N ALA A 68 20.33 9.46 3.60
CA ALA A 68 19.86 10.53 4.47
C ALA A 68 20.30 10.32 5.93
N VAL A 69 20.23 9.08 6.42
CA VAL A 69 20.71 8.71 7.76
C VAL A 69 22.24 8.83 7.87
N ALA A 70 22.98 8.41 6.83
CA ALA A 70 24.44 8.53 6.81
C ALA A 70 24.94 9.99 6.69
N GLN A 71 24.12 10.89 6.12
CA GLN A 71 24.45 12.31 6.00
C GLN A 71 23.39 13.20 6.69
N PRO A 72 23.32 13.20 8.03
CA PRO A 72 22.25 13.85 8.80
C PRO A 72 22.22 15.37 8.60
N ARG A 73 23.34 16.01 8.23
CA ARG A 73 23.40 17.45 7.93
C ARG A 73 22.53 17.89 6.75
N ARG A 74 22.15 16.97 5.84
CA ARG A 74 21.23 17.28 4.73
C ARG A 74 19.76 17.13 5.11
N VAL A 75 19.47 16.52 6.27
CA VAL A 75 18.10 16.25 6.72
C VAL A 75 17.55 17.49 7.42
N ARG A 76 16.38 17.95 6.98
CA ARG A 76 15.66 19.06 7.62
C ARG A 76 14.91 18.53 8.85
N PHE A 77 15.63 18.41 9.98
CA PHE A 77 15.08 17.86 11.22
C PHE A 77 13.76 18.50 11.66
N THR A 78 13.59 19.82 11.51
CA THR A 78 12.34 20.52 11.83
C THR A 78 11.13 19.96 11.08
N SER A 79 11.29 19.66 9.78
CA SER A 79 10.20 19.09 8.97
C SER A 79 9.90 17.64 9.36
N LEU A 80 10.94 16.89 9.74
CA LEU A 80 10.82 15.50 10.18
C LEU A 80 10.08 15.41 11.52
N VAL A 81 10.45 16.26 12.49
CA VAL A 81 9.76 16.37 13.78
C VAL A 81 8.31 16.80 13.59
N HIS A 82 8.03 17.78 12.72
CA HIS A 82 6.66 18.19 12.43
C HIS A 82 5.78 17.03 11.93
N HIS A 83 6.31 16.19 11.04
CA HIS A 83 5.58 15.00 10.57
C HIS A 83 5.44 13.94 11.67
N LEU A 84 6.49 13.70 12.46
CA LEU A 84 6.44 12.75 13.59
C LEU A 84 5.40 13.17 14.64
N GLU A 85 5.36 14.45 14.97
CA GLU A 85 4.41 15.05 15.90
C GLU A 85 2.98 14.85 15.40
N ARG A 86 2.69 15.30 14.17
CA ARG A 86 1.35 15.18 13.59
C ARG A 86 0.90 13.73 13.40
N THR A 87 1.80 12.86 12.95
CA THR A 87 1.46 11.45 12.73
C THR A 87 1.27 10.70 14.05
N GLY A 88 2.13 10.95 15.04
CA GLY A 88 2.10 10.32 16.34
C GLY A 88 0.99 10.84 17.25
N ILE A 89 0.96 12.15 17.51
CA ILE A 89 0.05 12.78 18.48
C ILE A 89 -1.40 12.58 18.06
N ASP A 90 -1.74 12.81 16.79
CA ASP A 90 -3.12 12.65 16.32
C ASP A 90 -3.62 11.18 16.42
N SER A 91 -2.71 10.20 16.52
CA SER A 91 -3.07 8.78 16.68
C SER A 91 -3.27 8.39 18.15
N LEU A 92 -2.71 9.15 19.10
CA LEU A 92 -2.75 8.84 20.54
C LEU A 92 -4.18 8.67 21.09
N PRO A 93 -5.18 9.52 20.76
CA PRO A 93 -6.51 9.39 21.35
C PRO A 93 -7.17 8.04 21.01
N ILE A 94 -7.00 7.58 19.77
CA ILE A 94 -7.60 6.32 19.30
C ILE A 94 -6.87 5.12 19.93
N VAL A 95 -5.54 5.15 19.99
CA VAL A 95 -4.74 4.10 20.64
C VAL A 95 -5.06 4.03 22.13
N ALA A 96 -5.08 5.15 22.84
CA ALA A 96 -5.38 5.20 24.28
C ALA A 96 -6.79 4.67 24.58
N MET A 97 -7.79 5.09 23.80
CA MET A 97 -9.16 4.61 23.94
C MET A 97 -9.25 3.08 23.76
N LEU A 98 -8.66 2.55 22.68
CA LEU A 98 -8.71 1.11 22.40
C LEU A 98 -7.91 0.29 23.42
N SER A 99 -6.72 0.73 23.81
CA SER A 99 -5.93 0.09 24.84
C SER A 99 -6.63 0.09 26.20
N PHE A 100 -7.34 1.18 26.54
CA PHE A 100 -8.14 1.24 27.75
C PHE A 100 -9.31 0.24 27.72
N LEU A 101 -10.13 0.26 26.66
CA LEU A 101 -11.25 -0.68 26.53
C LEU A 101 -10.77 -2.14 26.57
N ILE A 102 -9.71 -2.46 25.83
CA ILE A 102 -9.16 -3.82 25.78
C ILE A 102 -8.58 -4.21 27.14
N GLY A 103 -7.92 -3.29 27.85
CA GLY A 103 -7.44 -3.52 29.21
C GLY A 103 -8.57 -3.88 30.18
N VAL A 104 -9.70 -3.17 30.13
CA VAL A 104 -10.88 -3.47 30.96
C VAL A 104 -11.45 -4.85 30.62
N VAL A 105 -11.58 -5.15 29.32
CA VAL A 105 -12.09 -6.45 28.86
C VAL A 105 -11.18 -7.60 29.28
N LEU A 106 -9.85 -7.42 29.20
CA LEU A 106 -8.87 -8.42 29.65
C LEU A 106 -8.90 -8.60 31.17
N ALA A 107 -9.03 -7.52 31.94
CA ALA A 107 -9.14 -7.61 33.39
C ALA A 107 -10.39 -8.40 33.80
N TYR A 108 -11.52 -8.14 33.14
CA TYR A 108 -12.77 -8.83 33.42
C TYR A 108 -12.70 -10.32 33.03
N MET A 109 -12.36 -10.63 31.77
CA MET A 109 -12.33 -12.02 31.30
C MET A 109 -11.20 -12.82 31.96
N GLY A 110 -10.00 -12.24 32.06
CA GLY A 110 -8.85 -12.89 32.66
C GLY A 110 -9.02 -13.10 34.16
N GLY A 111 -9.61 -12.14 34.87
CA GLY A 111 -9.93 -12.26 36.29
C GLY A 111 -10.94 -13.37 36.56
N GLU A 112 -12.01 -13.46 35.77
CA GLU A 112 -13.00 -14.53 35.88
C GLU A 112 -12.38 -15.91 35.58
N GLN A 113 -11.44 -15.99 34.64
CA GLN A 113 -10.67 -17.21 34.36
C GLN A 113 -9.81 -17.63 35.55
N LEU A 114 -9.06 -16.70 36.15
CA LEU A 114 -8.17 -16.96 37.29
C LEU A 114 -8.94 -17.29 38.56
N LYS A 115 -10.11 -16.67 38.76
CA LYS A 115 -11.01 -16.96 39.87
C LYS A 115 -11.46 -18.43 39.87
N ARG A 116 -11.78 -18.99 38.70
CA ARG A 116 -12.13 -20.42 38.56
C ARG A 116 -10.98 -21.37 38.94
N LEU A 117 -9.74 -20.88 38.86
CA LEU A 117 -8.53 -21.62 39.21
C LEU A 117 -8.03 -21.32 40.65
N GLY A 118 -8.77 -20.50 41.42
CA GLY A 118 -8.36 -20.08 42.76
C GLY A 118 -7.20 -19.07 42.81
N ALA A 119 -6.87 -18.44 41.67
CA ALA A 119 -5.68 -17.60 41.46
C ALA A 119 -6.02 -16.11 41.24
N GLU A 120 -7.12 -15.62 41.81
CA GLU A 120 -7.66 -14.27 41.57
C GLU A 120 -6.65 -13.13 41.85
N THR A 121 -5.76 -13.29 42.82
CA THR A 121 -4.72 -12.30 43.17
C THR A 121 -3.73 -12.04 42.02
N PHE A 122 -3.59 -12.97 41.07
CA PHE A 122 -2.70 -12.80 39.91
C PHE A 122 -3.33 -12.02 38.75
N THR A 123 -4.59 -11.60 38.86
CA THR A 123 -5.29 -10.86 37.79
C THR A 123 -4.55 -9.59 37.37
N VAL A 124 -4.02 -8.82 38.34
CA VAL A 124 -3.26 -7.60 38.04
C VAL A 124 -1.96 -7.91 37.27
N ASN A 125 -1.25 -8.97 37.67
CA ASN A 125 -0.03 -9.41 36.99
C ASN A 125 -0.31 -9.90 35.57
N LEU A 126 -1.41 -10.65 35.39
CA LEU A 126 -1.88 -11.09 34.08
C LEU A 126 -2.12 -9.90 33.15
N VAL A 127 -2.93 -8.93 33.60
CA VAL A 127 -3.26 -7.74 32.80
C VAL A 127 -2.01 -6.91 32.51
N ALA A 128 -1.15 -6.69 33.49
CA ALA A 128 0.08 -5.93 33.30
C ALA A 128 0.98 -6.58 32.24
N VAL A 129 1.23 -7.89 32.31
CA VAL A 129 2.08 -8.58 31.34
C VAL A 129 1.41 -8.63 29.96
N ALA A 130 0.13 -9.00 29.89
CA ALA A 130 -0.59 -9.12 28.61
C ALA A 130 -0.69 -7.77 27.88
N VAL A 131 -1.01 -6.69 28.59
CA VAL A 131 -1.13 -5.35 27.98
C VAL A 131 0.24 -4.79 27.62
N LEU A 132 1.24 -4.85 28.51
CA LEU A 132 2.53 -4.21 28.24
C LEU A 132 3.37 -4.98 27.21
N ARG A 133 3.27 -6.31 27.17
CA ARG A 133 4.16 -7.15 26.35
C ARG A 133 3.56 -7.57 25.01
N GLU A 134 2.25 -7.76 24.96
CA GLU A 134 1.60 -8.33 23.77
C GLU A 134 0.66 -7.31 23.14
N MET A 135 -0.43 -7.01 23.84
CA MET A 135 -1.56 -6.28 23.25
C MET A 135 -1.23 -4.81 23.01
N GLY A 136 -0.54 -4.14 23.93
CA GLY A 136 -0.18 -2.73 23.79
C GLY A 136 0.67 -2.47 22.55
N ILE A 137 1.68 -3.30 22.31
CA ILE A 137 2.55 -3.18 21.13
C ILE A 137 1.77 -3.53 19.85
N LEU A 138 1.00 -4.62 19.86
CA LEU A 138 0.23 -5.08 18.70
C LEU A 138 -0.83 -4.07 18.26
N ILE A 139 -1.63 -3.58 19.21
CA ILE A 139 -2.67 -2.58 18.97
C ILE A 139 -2.06 -1.29 18.43
N THR A 140 -0.99 -0.81 19.08
CA THR A 140 -0.29 0.42 18.65
C THR A 140 0.25 0.28 17.23
N ALA A 141 0.91 -0.84 16.90
CA ALA A 141 1.45 -1.09 15.57
C ALA A 141 0.36 -1.11 14.48
N ILE A 142 -0.74 -1.84 14.72
CA ILE A 142 -1.85 -1.96 13.77
C ILE A 142 -2.53 -0.61 13.55
N ILE A 143 -2.83 0.13 14.62
CA ILE A 143 -3.53 1.42 14.52
C ILE A 143 -2.64 2.47 13.83
N ILE A 144 -1.37 2.58 14.23
CA ILE A 144 -0.46 3.57 13.62
C ILE A 144 -0.27 3.26 12.13
N ALA A 145 -0.09 1.99 11.76
CA ALA A 145 0.01 1.58 10.37
C ALA A 145 -1.25 1.92 9.58
N GLY A 146 -2.44 1.65 10.14
CA GLY A 146 -3.72 1.91 9.48
C GLY A 146 -4.03 3.41 9.31
N ARG A 147 -4.00 4.18 10.40
CA ARG A 147 -4.35 5.61 10.41
C ARG A 147 -3.36 6.41 9.57
N SER A 148 -2.07 6.25 9.86
CA SER A 148 -1.00 7.03 9.21
C SER A 148 -0.82 6.60 7.76
N GLY A 149 -0.83 5.29 7.49
CA GLY A 149 -0.70 4.77 6.13
C GLY A 149 -1.86 5.21 5.23
N SER A 150 -3.10 5.19 5.73
CA SER A 150 -4.25 5.67 4.97
C SER A 150 -4.20 7.18 4.73
N ALA A 151 -3.80 7.96 5.76
CA ALA A 151 -3.65 9.41 5.63
C ALA A 151 -2.57 9.78 4.58
N PHE A 152 -1.41 9.13 4.62
CA PHE A 152 -0.35 9.35 3.62
C PHE A 152 -0.78 8.91 2.22
N THR A 153 -1.46 7.76 2.10
CA THR A 153 -1.98 7.30 0.81
C THR A 153 -2.99 8.29 0.23
N ALA A 154 -3.90 8.81 1.06
CA ALA A 154 -4.87 9.82 0.64
C ALA A 154 -4.17 11.12 0.20
N GLN A 155 -3.20 11.60 0.97
CA GLN A 155 -2.44 12.81 0.64
C GLN A 155 -1.69 12.68 -0.69
N ILE A 156 -0.92 11.61 -0.88
CA ILE A 156 -0.21 11.35 -2.12
C ILE A 156 -1.18 11.15 -3.29
N GLY A 157 -2.32 10.49 -3.05
CA GLY A 157 -3.39 10.36 -4.04
C GLY A 157 -3.94 11.70 -4.50
N THR A 158 -4.25 12.61 -3.57
CA THR A 158 -4.70 13.97 -3.88
C THR A 158 -3.64 14.75 -4.65
N MET A 159 -2.36 14.67 -4.25
CA MET A 159 -1.27 15.32 -4.99
C MET A 159 -1.14 14.80 -6.43
N LYS A 160 -1.42 13.51 -6.66
CA LYS A 160 -1.42 12.95 -8.02
C LYS A 160 -2.61 13.42 -8.84
N VAL A 161 -3.81 13.48 -8.25
CA VAL A 161 -5.03 13.97 -8.92
C VAL A 161 -4.92 15.45 -9.25
N ASN A 162 -4.32 16.24 -8.38
CA ASN A 162 -4.06 17.68 -8.58
C ASN A 162 -2.84 17.96 -9.49
N GLN A 163 -2.18 16.93 -10.04
CA GLN A 163 -0.99 17.05 -10.89
C GLN A 163 0.23 17.73 -10.23
N GLU A 164 0.26 17.86 -8.91
CA GLU A 164 1.39 18.46 -8.16
C GLU A 164 2.69 17.66 -8.37
N ILE A 165 2.60 16.33 -8.41
CA ILE A 165 3.74 15.44 -8.66
C ILE A 165 4.29 15.64 -10.08
N ASP A 166 3.41 15.82 -11.06
CA ASP A 166 3.82 15.98 -12.47
C ASP A 166 4.43 17.37 -12.71
N ALA A 167 3.91 18.39 -12.00
CA ALA A 167 4.51 19.72 -11.97
C ALA A 167 5.93 19.69 -11.38
N MET A 168 6.15 19.00 -10.25
CA MET A 168 7.47 18.85 -9.63
C MET A 168 8.48 18.16 -10.56
N ASN A 169 8.07 17.08 -11.24
CA ASN A 169 8.93 16.40 -12.21
C ASN A 169 9.31 17.30 -13.39
N THR A 170 8.41 18.20 -13.82
CA THR A 170 8.64 19.12 -14.95
C THR A 170 9.64 20.23 -14.60
N ILE A 171 9.60 20.74 -13.36
CA ILE A 171 10.56 21.75 -12.86
C ILE A 171 11.93 21.15 -12.49
N GLY A 172 12.09 19.82 -12.59
CA GLY A 172 13.36 19.13 -12.36
C GLY A 172 13.73 18.91 -10.90
N LEU A 173 12.73 18.81 -10.02
CA LEU A 173 12.88 18.41 -8.61
C LEU A 173 12.50 16.94 -8.40
#